data_AF-A0A2V9M5P3-F1
#
_entry.id   AF-A0A2V9M5P3-F1
#
_cell.length_a   1.000
_cell.length_b   1.000
_cell.length_c   1.000
_cell.angle_alpha   90.00
_cell.angle_beta   90.00
_cell.angle_gamma   90.00
#
_symmetry.space_group_name_H-M   'P 1'
#
loop_
_entity.id
_entity.type
_entity.pdbx_description
1 polymer ?
#
loop_
_entity_poly.entity_id
_entity_poly.type
_entity_poly.pdbx_seq_one_letter_code
_entity_poly.pdbx_strand_id
1 'polypeptide(L)'
;MKKILLIPILLMWPVLSPAQVMDKKTLSLEGAKKVIAAAVAEAKRLDAPGGVIAVVDDGGNLMALERLDNTFAAGANISIGKARTAVLFKKPTKAFEDIIKNGRTSMVALENFTPLQGGVPIILDGQVIGGVGVSGAASAQQDEELAIAGANASKDFAPMSSQMKPARVTYFEKEKVAEAFAKGAVLFDGSDKYMVHASRRDGPGMAEVHVRDADIIYVQEGSATFVTGGA
;
A
#
# COMPACT_ATOMS: atom_id res chain seq x y z
N MET A 1 73.22 -16.85 -42.76
CA MET A 1 71.80 -17.24 -42.53
C MET A 1 71.30 -16.55 -41.27
N LYS A 2 70.46 -15.52 -41.39
CA LYS A 2 69.84 -14.84 -40.23
C LYS A 2 68.40 -15.35 -40.10
N LYS A 3 68.07 -16.04 -39.02
CA LYS A 3 66.71 -16.50 -38.72
C LYS A 3 65.92 -15.30 -38.16
N ILE A 4 64.92 -14.83 -38.92
CA ILE A 4 63.97 -13.81 -38.48
C ILE A 4 62.89 -14.53 -37.67
N LEU A 5 62.82 -14.22 -36.38
CA LEU A 5 61.81 -14.73 -35.47
C LEU A 5 60.56 -13.83 -35.57
N LEU A 6 59.47 -14.35 -36.15
CA LEU A 6 58.17 -13.69 -36.20
C LEU A 6 57.43 -13.95 -34.88
N ILE A 7 57.27 -12.91 -34.07
CA ILE A 7 56.39 -12.92 -32.89
C ILE A 7 55.00 -12.48 -33.35
N PRO A 8 53.95 -13.29 -33.15
CA PRO A 8 52.59 -12.88 -33.51
C PRO A 8 52.11 -11.82 -32.51
N ILE A 9 51.88 -10.61 -33.01
CA ILE A 9 51.22 -9.55 -32.24
C ILE A 9 49.74 -9.92 -32.13
N LEU A 10 49.35 -10.38 -30.95
CA LEU A 10 47.95 -10.66 -30.61
C LEU A 10 47.23 -9.32 -30.44
N LEU A 11 46.54 -8.87 -31.50
CA LEU A 11 45.63 -7.72 -31.45
C LEU A 11 44.44 -8.06 -30.54
N MET A 12 44.51 -7.69 -29.27
CA MET A 12 43.37 -7.73 -28.36
C MET A 12 42.37 -6.65 -28.79
N TRP A 13 41.26 -7.05 -29.41
CA TRP A 13 40.12 -6.16 -29.56
C TRP A 13 39.47 -5.94 -28.18
N PRO A 14 39.23 -4.69 -27.77
CA PRO A 14 38.51 -4.42 -26.54
C PRO A 14 37.08 -4.96 -26.70
N VAL A 15 36.73 -5.94 -25.87
CA VAL A 15 35.35 -6.38 -25.71
C VAL A 15 34.62 -5.25 -25.00
N LEU A 16 33.84 -4.45 -25.73
CA LEU A 16 32.91 -3.52 -25.10
C LEU A 16 31.82 -4.35 -24.41
N SER A 17 31.88 -4.44 -23.08
CA SER A 17 30.75 -4.94 -22.30
C SER A 17 29.56 -4.01 -22.47
N PRO A 18 28.35 -4.52 -22.75
CA PRO A 18 27.16 -3.68 -22.82
C PRO A 18 26.88 -3.05 -21.46
N ALA A 19 26.27 -1.86 -21.47
CA ALA A 19 25.81 -1.19 -20.26
C ALA A 19 24.85 -2.10 -19.47
N GLN A 20 24.98 -2.10 -18.14
CA GLN A 20 24.20 -2.94 -17.25
C GLN A 20 23.03 -2.16 -16.64
N VAL A 21 21.95 -2.85 -16.30
CA VAL A 21 20.79 -2.31 -15.56
C VAL A 21 20.58 -3.11 -14.28
N MET A 22 19.89 -2.50 -13.32
CA MET A 22 19.50 -3.14 -12.06
C MET A 22 17.99 -3.13 -11.89
N ASP A 23 17.44 -4.23 -11.37
CA ASP A 23 16.07 -4.26 -10.90
C ASP A 23 15.96 -3.61 -9.52
N LYS A 24 14.90 -2.82 -9.31
CA LYS A 24 14.59 -2.18 -8.03
C LYS A 24 13.11 -2.35 -7.70
N LYS A 25 12.81 -2.65 -6.44
CA LYS A 25 11.43 -2.62 -5.93
C LYS A 25 11.01 -1.17 -5.71
N THR A 26 9.85 -0.79 -6.23
CA THR A 26 9.21 0.50 -5.97
C THR A 26 7.81 0.28 -5.42
N LEU A 27 7.34 1.23 -4.62
CA LEU A 27 6.02 1.21 -4.06
C LEU A 27 4.96 1.38 -5.17
N SER A 28 3.88 0.60 -5.11
CA SER A 28 2.72 0.81 -5.98
C SER A 28 1.72 1.78 -5.36
N LEU A 29 0.82 2.36 -6.16
CA LEU A 29 -0.25 3.21 -5.62
C LEU A 29 -1.12 2.47 -4.59
N GLU A 30 -1.46 1.20 -4.84
CA GLU A 30 -2.20 0.38 -3.87
C GLU A 30 -1.41 0.13 -2.60
N GLY A 31 -0.07 -0.05 -2.70
CA GLY A 31 0.81 -0.08 -1.54
C GLY A 31 0.76 1.23 -0.75
N ALA A 32 0.84 2.38 -1.43
CA ALA A 32 0.76 3.70 -0.80
C ALA A 32 -0.58 3.92 -0.08
N LYS A 33 -1.71 3.51 -0.69
CA LYS A 33 -3.03 3.54 -0.03
C LYS A 33 -3.09 2.65 1.21
N LYS A 34 -2.49 1.46 1.18
CA LYS A 34 -2.41 0.57 2.35
C LYS A 34 -1.58 1.17 3.49
N VAL A 35 -0.47 1.83 3.16
CA VAL A 35 0.35 2.58 4.14
C VAL A 35 -0.50 3.66 4.82
N ILE A 36 -1.24 4.46 4.04
CA ILE A 36 -2.14 5.48 4.58
C ILE A 36 -3.21 4.84 5.46
N ALA A 37 -3.91 3.81 4.97
CA ALA A 37 -4.98 3.15 5.71
C ALA A 37 -4.50 2.61 7.07
N ALA A 38 -3.30 2.04 7.13
CA ALA A 38 -2.70 1.57 8.37
C ALA A 38 -2.36 2.72 9.33
N ALA A 39 -1.81 3.84 8.84
CA ALA A 39 -1.55 5.03 9.65
C ALA A 39 -2.86 5.66 10.18
N VAL A 40 -3.91 5.70 9.36
CA VAL A 40 -5.24 6.19 9.76
C VAL A 40 -5.89 5.27 10.80
N ALA A 41 -5.76 3.95 10.63
CA ALA A 41 -6.24 2.99 11.61
C ALA A 41 -5.54 3.17 12.97
N GLU A 42 -4.23 3.42 12.96
CA GLU A 42 -3.48 3.71 14.17
C GLU A 42 -3.88 5.04 14.81
N ALA A 43 -4.11 6.08 13.99
CA ALA A 43 -4.59 7.38 14.48
C ALA A 43 -5.92 7.24 15.23
N LYS A 44 -6.85 6.45 14.68
CA LYS A 44 -8.12 6.11 15.34
C LYS A 44 -7.90 5.32 16.62
N ARG A 45 -6.99 4.35 16.63
CA ARG A 45 -6.67 3.53 17.80
C ARG A 45 -6.09 4.36 18.95
N LEU A 46 -5.32 5.39 18.62
CA LEU A 46 -4.64 6.28 19.57
C LEU A 46 -5.45 7.53 19.94
N ASP A 47 -6.68 7.68 19.43
CA ASP A 47 -7.50 8.88 19.58
C ASP A 47 -6.74 10.16 19.19
N ALA A 48 -5.98 10.09 18.10
CA ALA A 48 -5.19 11.21 17.62
C ALA A 48 -6.13 12.29 17.05
N PRO A 49 -5.98 13.57 17.46
CA PRO A 49 -6.94 14.64 17.13
C PRO A 49 -6.89 15.11 15.66
N GLY A 50 -5.89 14.65 14.89
CA GLY A 50 -5.62 15.07 13.52
C GLY A 50 -4.33 14.45 12.98
N GLY A 51 -3.98 14.78 11.75
CA GLY A 51 -2.75 14.36 11.07
C GLY A 51 -2.88 14.42 9.55
N VAL A 52 -1.81 14.85 8.88
CA VAL A 52 -1.65 14.68 7.43
C VAL A 52 -0.66 13.57 7.18
N ILE A 53 -1.10 12.49 6.55
CA ILE A 53 -0.28 11.36 6.15
C ILE A 53 0.06 11.53 4.66
N ALA A 54 1.35 11.63 4.35
CA ALA A 54 1.85 11.67 2.97
C ALA A 54 2.75 10.46 2.71
N VAL A 55 2.58 9.84 1.55
CA VAL A 55 3.40 8.72 1.08
C VAL A 55 4.07 9.12 -0.23
N VAL A 56 5.39 8.90 -0.29
CA VAL A 56 6.23 9.18 -1.45
C VAL A 56 6.87 7.91 -2.01
N ASP A 57 7.21 7.94 -3.29
CA ASP A 57 8.00 6.89 -3.95
C ASP A 57 9.46 6.88 -3.46
N ASP A 58 10.26 5.94 -3.98
CA ASP A 58 11.68 5.79 -3.67
C ASP A 58 12.58 6.94 -4.19
N GLY A 59 12.03 7.83 -5.01
CA GLY A 59 12.63 9.09 -5.45
C GLY A 59 12.18 10.32 -4.65
N GLY A 60 11.26 10.15 -3.69
CA GLY A 60 10.73 11.23 -2.87
C GLY A 60 9.64 12.07 -3.55
N ASN A 61 8.96 11.52 -4.55
CA ASN A 61 7.81 12.15 -5.21
C ASN A 61 6.51 11.69 -4.57
N LEU A 62 5.57 12.62 -4.39
CA LEU A 62 4.27 12.32 -3.76
C LEU A 62 3.47 11.29 -4.57
N MET A 63 3.01 10.24 -3.89
CA MET A 63 2.12 9.23 -4.46
C MET A 63 0.69 9.36 -3.94
N ALA A 64 0.52 9.57 -2.64
CA ALA A 64 -0.77 9.67 -2.00
C ALA A 64 -0.68 10.53 -0.74
N LEU A 65 -1.76 11.26 -0.43
CA LEU A 65 -1.87 12.10 0.75
C LEU A 65 -3.29 12.01 1.29
N GLU A 66 -3.42 11.84 2.60
CA GLU A 66 -4.69 11.91 3.32
C GLU A 66 -4.53 12.89 4.48
N ARG A 67 -5.44 13.87 4.55
CA ARG A 67 -5.50 14.84 5.63
C ARG A 67 -6.75 14.56 6.46
N LEU A 68 -6.54 14.20 7.72
CA LEU A 68 -7.62 14.03 8.68
C LEU A 68 -8.25 15.38 9.02
N ASP A 69 -9.52 15.33 9.44
CA ASP A 69 -10.24 16.52 9.88
C ASP A 69 -9.51 17.21 11.04
N ASN A 70 -9.78 18.52 11.21
CA ASN A 70 -9.17 19.36 12.25
C ASN A 70 -7.64 19.49 12.19
N THR A 71 -6.99 19.06 11.10
CA THR A 71 -5.54 19.21 10.90
C THR A 71 -5.19 20.56 10.28
N PHE A 72 -4.10 21.18 10.72
CA PHE A 72 -3.64 22.47 10.18
C PHE A 72 -3.18 22.38 8.72
N ALA A 73 -3.43 23.44 7.93
CA ALA A 73 -3.25 23.43 6.48
C ALA A 73 -1.79 23.17 6.02
N ALA A 74 -0.81 23.71 6.74
CA ALA A 74 0.61 23.53 6.41
C ALA A 74 1.10 22.08 6.62
N GLY A 75 0.33 21.23 7.30
CA GLY A 75 0.68 19.84 7.56
C GLY A 75 0.92 19.03 6.28
N ALA A 76 0.28 19.40 5.16
CA ALA A 76 0.46 18.71 3.88
C ALA A 76 1.88 18.85 3.32
N ASN A 77 2.42 20.06 3.25
CA ASN A 77 3.79 20.26 2.74
C ASN A 77 4.82 19.70 3.73
N ILE A 78 4.55 19.80 5.04
CA ILE A 78 5.44 19.26 6.07
C ILE A 78 5.49 17.73 5.99
N SER A 79 4.36 17.05 5.89
CA SER A 79 4.32 15.58 5.79
C SER A 79 5.02 15.08 4.53
N ILE A 80 4.83 15.74 3.39
CA ILE A 80 5.57 15.47 2.14
C ILE A 80 7.08 15.62 2.37
N GLY A 81 7.50 16.74 2.96
CA GLY A 81 8.91 17.02 3.24
C GLY A 81 9.54 15.99 4.18
N LYS A 82 8.83 15.59 5.24
CA LYS A 82 9.27 14.54 6.18
C LYS A 82 9.44 13.20 5.46
N ALA A 83 8.45 12.80 4.65
CA ALA A 83 8.49 11.55 3.88
C ALA A 83 9.67 11.55 2.88
N ARG A 84 9.81 12.63 2.10
CA ARG A 84 10.91 12.83 1.14
C ARG A 84 12.28 12.77 1.82
N THR A 85 12.43 13.47 2.94
CA THR A 85 13.67 13.44 3.73
C THR A 85 13.99 12.01 4.19
N ALA A 86 12.99 11.27 4.68
CA ALA A 86 13.18 9.92 5.15
C ALA A 86 13.66 8.96 4.05
N VAL A 87 13.13 9.11 2.82
CA VAL A 87 13.55 8.31 1.65
C VAL A 87 14.94 8.67 1.18
N LEU A 88 15.19 9.96 0.90
CA LEU A 88 16.42 10.40 0.26
C LEU A 88 17.65 10.16 1.14
N PHE A 89 17.48 10.24 2.46
CA PHE A 89 18.55 9.92 3.41
C PHE A 89 18.45 8.51 4.00
N LYS A 90 17.45 7.72 3.59
CA LYS A 90 17.19 6.33 4.04
C LYS A 90 17.22 6.19 5.56
N LYS A 91 16.65 7.17 6.28
CA LYS A 91 16.70 7.27 7.74
C LYS A 91 15.48 8.01 8.28
N PRO A 92 14.92 7.61 9.43
CA PRO A 92 13.84 8.37 10.07
C PRO A 92 14.24 9.83 10.32
N THR A 93 13.30 10.76 10.12
CA THR A 93 13.57 12.20 10.28
C THR A 93 13.91 12.59 11.71
N LYS A 94 13.45 11.81 12.70
CA LYS A 94 13.83 11.95 14.11
C LYS A 94 15.34 12.02 14.30
N ALA A 95 16.09 11.18 13.59
CA ALA A 95 17.54 11.14 13.73
C ALA A 95 18.19 12.46 13.31
N PHE A 96 17.62 13.16 12.32
CA PHE A 96 18.12 14.47 11.90
C PHE A 96 17.73 15.58 12.87
N GLU A 97 16.51 15.52 13.40
CA GLU A 97 16.09 16.45 14.45
C GLU A 97 17.01 16.34 15.67
N ASP A 98 17.34 15.12 16.11
CA ASP A 98 18.23 14.86 17.23
C ASP A 98 19.67 15.34 16.95
N ILE A 99 20.19 15.13 15.72
CA ILE A 99 21.50 15.66 15.31
C ILE A 99 21.55 17.19 15.37
N ILE A 100 20.48 17.86 14.92
CA ILE A 100 20.39 19.33 14.93
C ILE A 100 20.30 19.85 16.36
N LYS A 101 19.49 19.21 17.22
CA LYS A 101 19.42 19.52 18.66
C LYS A 101 20.79 19.39 19.34
N ASN A 102 21.63 18.48 18.87
CA ASN A 102 23.01 18.28 19.34
C ASN A 102 24.06 19.20 18.67
N GLY A 103 23.63 20.29 18.02
CA GLY A 103 24.52 21.39 17.61
C GLY A 103 24.92 21.41 16.14
N ARG A 104 24.53 20.42 15.32
CA ARG A 104 24.80 20.45 13.87
C ARG A 104 23.74 21.25 13.10
N THR A 105 23.52 22.49 13.52
CA THR A 105 22.44 23.36 13.02
C THR A 105 22.57 23.72 11.55
N SER A 106 23.78 23.71 10.98
CA SER A 106 24.03 23.99 9.56
C SER A 106 23.25 23.08 8.59
N MET A 107 22.77 21.91 9.06
CA MET A 107 21.94 21.02 8.25
C MET A 107 20.60 21.63 7.84
N VAL A 108 20.08 22.64 8.54
CA VAL A 108 18.80 23.29 8.17
C VAL A 108 18.89 24.06 6.85
N ALA A 109 20.10 24.36 6.37
CA ALA A 109 20.31 25.06 5.10
C ALA A 109 20.23 24.13 3.87
N LEU A 110 20.06 22.82 4.07
CA LEU A 110 19.91 21.87 2.98
C LEU A 110 18.58 22.10 2.25
N GLU A 111 18.63 22.09 0.92
CA GLU A 111 17.44 22.24 0.09
C GLU A 111 16.51 21.01 0.22
N ASN A 112 15.20 21.25 0.25
CA ASN A 112 14.18 20.20 0.30
C ASN A 112 14.37 19.22 1.48
N PHE A 113 14.85 19.74 2.61
CA PHE A 113 15.14 19.00 3.82
C PHE A 113 14.18 19.38 4.94
N THR A 114 13.48 18.41 5.52
CA THR A 114 12.50 18.61 6.60
C THR A 114 12.87 17.71 7.78
N PRO A 115 13.83 18.14 8.64
CA PRO A 115 14.34 17.35 9.75
C PRO A 115 13.43 17.44 10.98
N LEU A 116 12.16 17.12 10.80
CA LEU A 116 11.15 17.09 11.86
C LEU A 116 10.67 15.66 12.04
N GLN A 117 10.70 15.13 13.26
CA GLN A 117 10.23 13.79 13.63
C GLN A 117 8.83 13.51 13.07
N GLY A 118 8.62 12.31 12.53
CA GLY A 118 7.38 11.90 11.87
C GLY A 118 7.53 11.40 10.43
N GLY A 119 8.75 11.37 9.88
CA GLY A 119 9.07 10.77 8.58
C GLY A 119 9.82 9.45 8.74
N VAL A 120 9.37 8.39 8.06
CA VAL A 120 9.90 7.03 8.16
C VAL A 120 10.07 6.42 6.76
N PRO A 121 11.24 5.82 6.43
CA PRO A 121 11.40 5.09 5.19
C PRO A 121 10.58 3.79 5.21
N ILE A 122 9.96 3.46 4.08
CA ILE A 122 9.27 2.18 3.88
C ILE A 122 10.28 1.21 3.30
N ILE A 123 10.56 0.13 4.03
CA ILE A 123 11.62 -0.82 3.71
C ILE A 123 11.00 -2.20 3.44
N LEU A 124 11.31 -2.77 2.29
CA LEU A 124 10.94 -4.13 1.91
C LEU A 124 12.18 -4.87 1.41
N ASP A 125 12.47 -6.03 2.00
CA ASP A 125 13.66 -6.85 1.69
C ASP A 125 14.98 -6.06 1.69
N GLY A 126 15.13 -5.18 2.69
CA GLY A 126 16.32 -4.33 2.85
C GLY A 126 16.41 -3.16 1.85
N GLN A 127 15.44 -2.99 0.95
CA GLN A 127 15.39 -1.88 0.00
C GLN A 127 14.39 -0.82 0.47
N VAL A 128 14.77 0.46 0.39
CA VAL A 128 13.82 1.58 0.54
C VAL A 128 12.99 1.66 -0.73
N ILE A 129 11.70 1.35 -0.60
CA ILE A 129 10.73 1.34 -1.72
C ILE A 129 9.86 2.60 -1.77
N GLY A 130 9.92 3.42 -0.72
CA GLY A 130 9.17 4.66 -0.56
C GLY A 130 9.34 5.23 0.83
N GLY A 131 8.53 6.22 1.20
CA GLY A 131 8.53 6.79 2.55
C GLY A 131 7.18 7.34 2.95
N VAL A 132 6.95 7.41 4.24
CA VAL A 132 5.74 7.97 4.84
C VAL A 132 6.11 9.09 5.79
N GLY A 133 5.35 10.17 5.78
CA GLY A 133 5.50 11.31 6.65
C GLY A 133 4.16 11.68 7.25
N VAL A 134 4.14 11.99 8.55
CA VAL A 134 2.95 12.44 9.26
C VAL A 134 3.22 13.78 9.93
N SER A 135 2.25 14.68 9.87
CA SER A 135 2.31 15.97 10.55
C SER A 135 0.95 16.41 11.06
N GLY A 136 0.90 16.83 12.32
CA GLY A 136 -0.28 17.45 12.93
C GLY A 136 -1.11 16.54 13.81
N ALA A 137 -0.54 15.42 14.26
CA ALA A 137 -0.99 14.74 15.47
C ALA A 137 -0.70 15.60 16.72
N ALA A 138 -1.06 15.12 17.91
CA ALA A 138 -0.91 15.88 19.16
C ALA A 138 0.56 16.15 19.53
N SER A 139 1.51 15.36 19.01
CA SER A 139 2.94 15.55 19.23
C SER A 139 3.76 14.97 18.08
N ALA A 140 5.04 15.37 18.00
CA ALA A 140 5.98 14.77 17.04
C ALA A 140 6.20 13.27 17.27
N GLN A 141 6.10 12.81 18.53
CA GLN A 141 6.15 11.38 18.86
C GLN A 141 4.95 10.65 18.26
N GLN A 142 3.75 11.22 18.38
CA GLN A 142 2.55 10.64 17.79
C GLN A 142 2.62 10.66 16.25
N ASP A 143 3.13 11.73 15.62
CA ASP A 143 3.41 11.74 14.17
C ASP A 143 4.29 10.53 13.77
N GLU A 144 5.36 10.25 14.52
CA GLU A 144 6.25 9.12 14.24
C GLU A 144 5.58 7.76 14.46
N GLU A 145 4.78 7.59 15.51
CA GLU A 145 4.03 6.35 15.76
C GLU A 145 3.09 6.02 14.59
N LEU A 146 2.35 7.01 14.08
CA LEU A 146 1.48 6.85 12.91
C LEU A 146 2.27 6.52 11.64
N ALA A 147 3.41 7.19 11.43
CA ALA A 147 4.30 6.91 10.30
C ALA A 147 4.87 5.49 10.37
N ILE A 148 5.28 5.02 11.56
CA ILE A 148 5.78 3.65 11.78
C ILE A 148 4.68 2.63 11.51
N ALA A 149 3.45 2.86 11.98
CA ALA A 149 2.31 1.98 11.71
C ALA A 149 2.05 1.85 10.19
N GLY A 150 2.04 2.98 9.48
CA GLY A 150 1.95 2.99 8.02
C GLY A 150 3.08 2.23 7.35
N ALA A 151 4.33 2.50 7.73
CA ALA A 151 5.50 1.83 7.13
C ALA A 151 5.50 0.31 7.37
N ASN A 152 5.07 -0.14 8.56
CA ASN A 152 5.00 -1.54 8.92
C ASN A 152 3.99 -2.35 8.07
N ALA A 153 2.97 -1.71 7.50
CA ALA A 153 2.04 -2.36 6.56
C ALA A 153 2.76 -2.96 5.34
N SER A 154 3.95 -2.47 5.01
CA SER A 154 4.75 -2.99 3.89
C SER A 154 5.28 -4.40 4.08
N LYS A 155 5.31 -4.93 5.32
CA LYS A 155 5.76 -6.30 5.61
C LYS A 155 4.91 -7.36 4.92
N ASP A 156 3.64 -7.04 4.63
CA ASP A 156 2.69 -7.92 3.95
C ASP A 156 2.58 -7.63 2.45
N PHE A 157 3.47 -6.78 1.90
CA PHE A 157 3.43 -6.44 0.48
C PHE A 157 4.04 -7.57 -0.36
N ALA A 158 3.19 -8.14 -1.21
CA ALA A 158 3.63 -9.03 -2.26
C ALA A 158 4.10 -8.23 -3.49
N PRO A 159 5.05 -8.77 -4.27
CA PRO A 159 5.35 -8.22 -5.59
C PRO A 159 4.07 -8.10 -6.40
N MET A 160 3.91 -7.00 -7.12
CA MET A 160 2.90 -6.91 -8.15
C MET A 160 3.29 -7.95 -9.21
N SER A 161 2.64 -9.13 -9.23
CA SER A 161 2.94 -10.12 -10.25
C SER A 161 2.72 -9.45 -11.61
N SER A 162 3.68 -9.56 -12.52
CA SER A 162 3.55 -9.03 -13.87
C SER A 162 2.21 -9.48 -14.43
N GLN A 163 1.33 -8.52 -14.70
CA GLN A 163 -0.09 -8.69 -14.97
C GLN A 163 -0.91 -8.96 -13.70
N MET A 164 -1.78 -8.01 -13.33
CA MET A 164 -3.09 -8.38 -12.80
C MET A 164 -3.61 -9.45 -13.76
N LYS A 165 -3.57 -10.73 -13.38
CA LYS A 165 -4.46 -11.71 -14.00
C LYS A 165 -5.83 -11.04 -13.88
N PRO A 166 -6.53 -10.73 -14.98
CA PRO A 166 -7.91 -10.25 -14.85
C PRO A 166 -8.59 -11.22 -13.90
N ALA A 167 -9.26 -10.68 -12.87
CA ALA A 167 -10.04 -11.51 -11.97
C ALA A 167 -10.81 -12.49 -12.85
N ARG A 168 -10.71 -13.79 -12.58
CA ARG A 168 -11.42 -14.78 -13.41
C ARG A 168 -12.90 -14.43 -13.34
N VAL A 169 -13.42 -13.82 -14.40
CA VAL A 169 -14.84 -13.51 -14.51
C VAL A 169 -15.51 -14.76 -15.02
N THR A 170 -16.32 -15.38 -14.18
CA THR A 170 -17.18 -16.48 -14.59
C THR A 170 -18.49 -15.90 -15.11
N TYR A 171 -18.75 -16.06 -16.40
CA TYR A 171 -20.04 -15.73 -17.00
C TYR A 171 -20.95 -16.94 -16.92
N PHE A 172 -22.23 -16.69 -16.64
CA PHE A 172 -23.28 -17.70 -16.70
C PHE A 172 -24.21 -17.36 -17.86
N GLU A 173 -24.54 -18.35 -18.67
CA GLU A 173 -25.52 -18.20 -19.74
C GLU A 173 -26.87 -17.74 -19.18
N LYS A 174 -27.53 -16.84 -19.91
CA LYS A 174 -28.78 -16.21 -19.48
C LYS A 174 -29.85 -17.26 -19.13
N GLU A 175 -29.95 -18.32 -19.94
CA GLU A 175 -30.93 -19.39 -19.76
C GLU A 175 -30.67 -20.16 -18.46
N LYS A 176 -29.39 -20.42 -18.14
CA LYS A 176 -28.99 -21.09 -16.90
C LYS A 176 -29.31 -20.24 -15.68
N VAL A 177 -29.07 -18.92 -15.75
CA VAL A 177 -29.42 -17.98 -14.69
C VAL A 177 -30.93 -17.93 -14.48
N ALA A 178 -31.70 -17.81 -15.56
CA ALA A 178 -33.16 -17.77 -15.50
C ALA A 178 -33.75 -19.06 -14.92
N GLU A 179 -33.23 -20.23 -15.32
CA GLU A 179 -33.65 -21.52 -14.77
C GLU A 179 -33.31 -21.64 -13.28
N ALA A 180 -32.14 -21.17 -12.86
CA ALA A 180 -31.74 -21.19 -11.46
C ALA A 180 -32.66 -20.32 -10.59
N PHE A 181 -33.03 -19.12 -11.04
CA PHE A 181 -34.01 -18.28 -10.35
C PHE A 181 -35.43 -18.87 -10.36
N ALA A 182 -35.83 -19.55 -11.42
CA ALA A 182 -37.14 -20.20 -11.49
C ALA A 182 -37.27 -21.34 -10.48
N LYS A 183 -36.17 -22.08 -10.22
CA LYS A 183 -36.13 -23.25 -9.34
C LYS A 183 -35.61 -22.97 -7.93
N GLY A 184 -35.01 -21.81 -7.68
CA GLY A 184 -34.35 -21.52 -6.41
C GLY A 184 -33.09 -22.37 -6.23
N ALA A 185 -32.12 -22.29 -7.14
CA ALA A 185 -30.98 -23.21 -7.19
C ALA A 185 -29.60 -22.52 -7.06
N VAL A 186 -28.59 -23.32 -6.72
CA VAL A 186 -27.18 -22.92 -6.71
C VAL A 186 -26.70 -22.66 -8.14
N LEU A 187 -26.26 -21.44 -8.42
CA LEU A 187 -25.70 -21.06 -9.72
C LEU A 187 -24.20 -21.41 -9.81
N PHE A 188 -23.50 -21.30 -8.68
CA PHE A 188 -22.08 -21.62 -8.53
C PHE A 188 -21.81 -22.20 -7.15
N ASP A 189 -21.12 -23.33 -7.11
CA ASP A 189 -20.58 -23.94 -5.90
C ASP A 189 -19.04 -23.85 -5.95
N GLY A 190 -18.48 -23.05 -5.05
CA GLY A 190 -17.04 -22.83 -4.93
C GLY A 190 -16.33 -23.83 -4.02
N SER A 191 -16.97 -24.95 -3.65
CA SER A 191 -16.41 -26.03 -2.83
C SER A 191 -15.73 -25.48 -1.57
N ASP A 192 -16.56 -24.99 -0.65
CA ASP A 192 -16.22 -24.47 0.69
C ASP A 192 -15.64 -23.05 0.75
N LYS A 193 -15.51 -22.33 -0.37
CA LYS A 193 -15.10 -20.91 -0.36
C LYS A 193 -16.27 -19.95 -0.31
N TYR A 194 -17.15 -20.08 -1.30
CA TYR A 194 -18.37 -19.29 -1.43
C TYR A 194 -19.31 -19.97 -2.41
N MET A 195 -20.58 -19.63 -2.32
CA MET A 195 -21.64 -20.09 -3.20
C MET A 195 -22.35 -18.88 -3.80
N VAL A 196 -22.82 -19.00 -5.03
CA VAL A 196 -23.76 -18.04 -5.62
C VAL A 196 -25.09 -18.75 -5.77
N HIS A 197 -26.10 -18.28 -5.04
CA HIS A 197 -27.43 -18.87 -5.06
C HIS A 197 -28.43 -17.94 -5.77
N ALA A 198 -29.21 -18.49 -6.69
CA ALA A 198 -30.33 -17.80 -7.32
C ALA A 198 -31.59 -18.08 -6.50
N SER A 199 -31.69 -17.49 -5.32
CA SER A 199 -32.82 -17.68 -4.41
C SER A 199 -34.06 -16.94 -4.93
N ARG A 200 -35.21 -17.60 -4.84
CA ARG A 200 -36.53 -16.98 -5.04
C ARG A 200 -37.41 -17.29 -3.82
N ARG A 201 -38.01 -16.25 -3.25
CA ARG A 201 -39.01 -16.37 -2.18
C ARG A 201 -40.25 -15.59 -2.59
N ASP A 202 -41.41 -16.19 -2.43
CA ASP A 202 -42.74 -15.63 -2.72
C ASP A 202 -43.56 -15.35 -1.44
N GLY A 203 -42.97 -15.65 -0.28
CA GLY A 203 -43.51 -15.33 1.03
C GLY A 203 -42.44 -15.33 2.13
N PRO A 204 -42.81 -15.01 3.38
CA PRO A 204 -41.92 -15.06 4.52
C PRO A 204 -41.31 -16.46 4.72
N GLY A 205 -40.00 -16.51 4.92
CA GLY A 205 -39.28 -17.74 5.24
C GLY A 205 -39.14 -17.94 6.76
N MET A 206 -38.74 -19.15 7.14
CA MET A 206 -38.21 -19.40 8.49
C MET A 206 -36.88 -18.67 8.66
N ALA A 207 -36.58 -18.24 9.88
CA ALA A 207 -35.27 -17.69 10.20
C ALA A 207 -34.20 -18.79 10.04
N GLU A 208 -33.14 -18.47 9.30
CA GLU A 208 -31.95 -19.30 9.14
C GLU A 208 -30.86 -18.78 10.07
N VAL A 209 -30.16 -19.69 10.77
CA VAL A 209 -29.11 -19.35 11.74
C VAL A 209 -27.79 -19.86 11.21
N HIS A 210 -26.91 -18.94 10.82
CA HIS A 210 -25.55 -19.24 10.36
C HIS A 210 -24.54 -18.73 11.40
N VAL A 211 -23.60 -19.58 11.80
CA VAL A 211 -22.60 -19.24 12.84
C VAL A 211 -21.28 -18.74 12.24
N ARG A 212 -20.97 -19.10 10.99
CA ARG A 212 -19.67 -18.86 10.36
C ARG A 212 -19.73 -18.31 8.93
N ASP A 213 -20.91 -17.90 8.49
CA ASP A 213 -21.12 -17.46 7.11
C ASP A 213 -21.35 -15.94 7.04
N ALA A 214 -20.87 -15.33 5.96
CA ALA A 214 -21.13 -13.95 5.61
C ALA A 214 -21.96 -13.93 4.33
N ASP A 215 -23.25 -13.59 4.47
CA ASP A 215 -24.17 -13.53 3.34
C ASP A 215 -24.15 -12.13 2.71
N ILE A 216 -23.95 -12.07 1.39
CA ILE A 216 -24.13 -10.85 0.59
C ILE A 216 -25.42 -11.05 -0.22
N ILE A 217 -26.42 -10.23 0.06
CA ILE A 217 -27.74 -10.35 -0.56
C ILE A 217 -27.99 -9.17 -1.49
N TYR A 218 -28.36 -9.48 -2.74
CA TYR A 218 -28.72 -8.49 -3.74
C TYR A 218 -30.18 -8.70 -4.16
N VAL A 219 -31.04 -7.73 -3.82
CA VAL A 219 -32.48 -7.78 -4.17
C VAL A 219 -32.67 -7.24 -5.57
N GLN A 220 -32.99 -8.12 -6.52
CA GLN A 220 -33.16 -7.73 -7.92
C GLN A 220 -34.53 -7.08 -8.20
N GLU A 221 -35.58 -7.53 -7.52
CA GLU A 221 -36.94 -6.98 -7.62
C GLU A 221 -37.67 -7.10 -6.27
N GLY A 222 -38.50 -6.11 -5.94
CA GLY A 222 -39.27 -6.07 -4.69
C GLY A 222 -38.52 -5.48 -3.49
N SER A 223 -38.92 -5.87 -2.29
CA SER A 223 -38.28 -5.49 -1.04
C SER A 223 -38.08 -6.70 -0.14
N ALA A 224 -37.01 -6.68 0.66
CA ALA A 224 -36.70 -7.70 1.63
C ALA A 224 -36.48 -7.07 3.01
N THR A 225 -37.01 -7.72 4.05
CA THR A 225 -36.77 -7.36 5.45
C THR A 225 -35.85 -8.41 6.05
N PHE A 226 -34.68 -7.99 6.50
CA PHE A 226 -33.73 -8.84 7.20
C PHE A 226 -33.82 -8.57 8.69
N VAL A 227 -34.11 -9.61 9.47
CA VAL A 227 -33.97 -9.57 10.93
C VAL A 227 -32.62 -10.19 11.23
N THR A 228 -31.68 -9.37 11.68
CA THR A 228 -30.33 -9.81 12.05
C THR A 228 -30.16 -9.67 13.55
N GLY A 229 -29.61 -10.69 14.21
CA GLY A 229 -29.45 -10.75 15.67
C GLY A 229 -30.60 -11.45 16.38
N GLY A 230 -30.25 -12.50 17.11
CA GLY A 230 -31.08 -13.24 18.05
C GLY A 230 -30.14 -14.06 18.93
N ALA A 231 -30.17 -13.82 20.23
CA ALA A 231 -29.51 -14.67 21.23
C ALA A 231 -30.49 -15.76 21.68
#